data_AF-A2FHL9-F1
#
_entry.id   AF-A2FHL9-F1
#
_cell.length_a   1.000
_cell.length_b   1.000
_cell.length_c   1.000
_cell.angle_alpha   90.00
_cell.angle_beta   90.00
_cell.angle_gamma   90.00
#
_symmetry.space_group_name_H-M   'P 1'
#
loop_
_entity.id
_entity.type
_entity.pdbx_description
1 polymer ?
#
loop_
_entity_poly.entity_id
_entity_poly.type
_entity_poly.pdbx_seq_one_letter_code
_entity_poly.pdbx_strand_id
1 'polypeptide(L)'
;MNVSVIGYKAFFNSGLKNISINVNNVSIEKMAFANCENLRNVLIAANISNIQQFAFYNDIMLSDFVYCGTNIITNDDIFVGCNKLKQIKVSRHNKQLKISGIDLIKSEICNTDQDNQNDKKRKIIIIASVSSSIFIIVVIAMIITILCIRNKKRSIPLISSVPLVSNNDNNI
;
A
#
# COMPACT_ATOMS: atom_id res chain seq x y z
N MET A 1 12.94 22.23 -6.08
CA MET A 1 13.32 20.80 -6.10
C MET A 1 14.52 20.67 -7.01
N ASN A 2 15.57 19.95 -6.59
CA ASN A 2 16.68 19.61 -7.49
C ASN A 2 16.37 18.26 -8.14
N VAL A 3 16.31 18.22 -9.47
CA VAL A 3 16.20 16.98 -10.25
C VAL A 3 17.60 16.67 -10.73
N SER A 4 18.12 15.51 -10.36
CA SER A 4 19.38 15.03 -10.92
C SER A 4 19.09 14.37 -12.27
N VAL A 5 19.88 14.66 -13.30
CA VAL A 5 19.63 14.15 -14.65
C VAL A 5 20.77 13.25 -15.08
N ILE A 6 20.44 12.03 -15.50
CA ILE A 6 21.34 11.19 -16.28
C ILE A 6 21.02 11.47 -17.74
N GLY A 7 21.91 12.23 -18.39
CA GLY A 7 21.63 12.88 -19.68
C GLY A 7 21.44 11.93 -20.86
N TYR A 8 20.95 12.51 -21.96
CA TYR A 8 20.77 11.81 -23.24
C TYR A 8 22.07 11.10 -23.64
N LYS A 9 22.00 9.78 -23.86
CA LYS A 9 23.15 8.93 -24.22
C LYS A 9 24.36 9.01 -23.28
N ALA A 10 24.19 9.43 -22.01
CA ALA A 10 25.30 9.64 -21.08
C ALA A 10 26.26 8.44 -20.95
N PHE A 11 25.74 7.22 -21.02
CA PHE A 11 26.48 5.97 -20.95
C PHE A 11 26.18 5.06 -22.15
N PHE A 12 25.80 5.64 -23.28
CA PHE A 12 25.52 4.88 -24.50
C PHE A 12 26.73 4.03 -24.91
N ASN A 13 26.51 2.74 -25.20
CA ASN A 13 27.55 1.79 -25.61
C ASN A 13 28.71 1.68 -24.61
N SER A 14 28.43 1.86 -23.31
CA SER A 14 29.45 1.75 -22.27
C SER A 14 29.69 0.28 -21.86
N GLY A 15 30.88 0.02 -21.29
CA GLY A 15 31.24 -1.29 -20.73
C GLY A 15 30.66 -1.57 -19.33
N LEU A 16 29.63 -0.84 -18.90
CA LEU A 16 29.04 -0.99 -17.57
C LEU A 16 28.51 -2.41 -17.37
N LYS A 17 28.69 -2.93 -16.16
CA LYS A 17 28.19 -4.25 -15.74
C LYS A 17 27.05 -4.15 -14.73
N ASN A 18 27.11 -3.13 -13.88
CA ASN A 18 26.15 -2.90 -12.80
C ASN A 18 25.87 -1.40 -12.67
N ILE A 19 24.62 -1.06 -12.35
CA ILE A 19 24.19 0.30 -12.04
C ILE A 19 23.51 0.30 -10.68
N SER A 20 23.83 1.30 -9.85
CA SER A 20 23.15 1.56 -8.58
C SER A 20 22.80 3.05 -8.49
N ILE A 21 21.52 3.36 -8.32
CA ILE A 21 21.00 4.72 -8.16
C ILE A 21 20.27 4.79 -6.82
N ASN A 22 20.79 5.58 -5.89
CA ASN A 22 20.29 5.71 -4.51
C ASN A 22 19.79 7.12 -4.16
N VAL A 23 19.76 8.03 -5.14
CA VAL A 23 19.29 9.41 -4.96
C VAL A 23 17.87 9.55 -5.50
N ASN A 24 17.04 10.31 -4.78
CA ASN A 24 15.66 10.59 -5.19
C ASN A 24 15.61 11.61 -6.33
N ASN A 25 14.52 11.60 -7.09
CA ASN A 25 14.20 12.54 -8.16
C ASN A 25 15.25 12.57 -9.27
N VAL A 26 15.72 11.40 -9.69
CA VAL A 26 16.55 11.25 -10.90
C VAL A 26 15.66 11.15 -12.14
N SER A 27 15.96 11.92 -13.18
CA SER A 27 15.47 11.69 -14.55
C SER A 27 16.52 10.89 -15.32
N ILE A 28 16.14 9.75 -15.89
CA ILE A 28 16.98 8.98 -16.80
C ILE A 28 16.52 9.31 -18.23
N GLU A 29 17.34 10.04 -18.96
CA GLU A 29 17.01 10.54 -20.29
C GLU A 29 17.08 9.47 -21.38
N LYS A 30 16.60 9.83 -22.57
CA LYS A 30 16.49 8.92 -23.72
C LYS A 30 17.84 8.29 -24.04
N MET A 31 17.85 6.96 -24.20
CA MET A 31 19.06 6.17 -24.52
C MET A 31 20.23 6.32 -23.52
N ALA A 32 19.98 6.79 -22.30
CA ALA A 32 21.04 7.04 -21.32
C ALA A 32 21.98 5.85 -21.09
N PHE A 33 21.45 4.62 -21.10
CA PHE A 33 22.19 3.37 -20.92
C PHE A 33 22.06 2.42 -22.11
N ALA A 34 21.58 2.87 -23.27
CA ALA A 34 21.36 1.98 -24.41
C ALA A 34 22.66 1.36 -24.95
N ASN A 35 22.57 0.12 -25.44
CA ASN A 35 23.66 -0.72 -25.96
C ASN A 35 24.78 -1.00 -24.94
N CYS A 36 24.50 -0.99 -23.65
CA CYS A 36 25.43 -1.49 -22.64
C CYS A 36 25.36 -3.02 -22.63
N GLU A 37 25.94 -3.68 -23.63
CA GLU A 37 25.82 -5.13 -23.85
C GLU A 37 26.33 -5.98 -22.67
N ASN A 38 27.14 -5.42 -21.78
CA ASN A 38 27.66 -6.10 -20.58
C ASN A 38 26.85 -5.83 -19.30
N LEU A 39 25.86 -4.93 -19.36
CA LEU A 39 25.03 -4.54 -18.22
C LEU A 39 24.14 -5.71 -17.82
N ARG A 40 24.25 -6.15 -16.58
CA ARG A 40 23.53 -7.33 -16.06
C ARG A 40 22.52 -6.97 -14.99
N ASN A 41 22.90 -6.02 -14.13
CA ASN A 41 22.17 -5.69 -12.92
C ASN A 41 21.96 -4.18 -12.82
N VAL A 42 20.72 -3.78 -12.59
CA VAL A 42 20.34 -2.40 -12.30
C VAL A 42 19.55 -2.36 -11.00
N LEU A 43 20.03 -1.57 -10.04
CA LEU A 43 19.34 -1.29 -8.79
C LEU A 43 19.02 0.20 -8.71
N ILE A 44 17.73 0.52 -8.64
CA ILE A 44 17.23 1.86 -8.36
C ILE A 44 16.58 1.81 -6.97
N ALA A 45 17.34 2.20 -5.95
CA ALA A 45 16.97 2.13 -4.54
C ALA A 45 16.15 3.34 -4.06
N ALA A 46 15.76 4.24 -4.96
CA ALA A 46 15.08 5.50 -4.64
C ALA A 46 13.94 5.79 -5.62
N ASN A 47 13.14 6.82 -5.32
CA ASN A 47 12.12 7.30 -6.25
C ASN A 47 12.78 8.04 -7.41
N ILE A 48 12.45 7.65 -8.63
CA ILE A 48 12.84 8.36 -9.85
C ILE A 48 11.75 9.34 -10.26
N SER A 49 12.16 10.40 -10.95
CA SER A 49 11.22 11.35 -11.57
C SER A 49 10.66 10.81 -12.88
N ASN A 50 11.53 10.24 -13.72
CA ASN A 50 11.13 9.65 -14.99
C ASN A 50 12.22 8.70 -15.54
N ILE A 51 11.82 7.76 -16.40
CA ILE A 51 12.71 7.02 -17.32
C ILE A 51 12.17 7.22 -18.73
N GLN A 52 12.97 7.86 -19.57
CA GLN A 52 12.60 8.16 -20.94
C GLN A 52 12.73 6.93 -21.86
N GLN A 53 12.20 7.10 -23.07
CA GLN A 53 12.17 6.07 -24.11
C GLN A 53 13.56 5.47 -24.35
N PHE A 54 13.65 4.15 -24.52
CA PHE A 54 14.88 3.45 -24.89
C PHE A 54 16.04 3.63 -23.91
N ALA A 55 15.79 4.01 -22.65
CA ALA A 55 16.85 4.25 -21.68
C ALA A 55 17.79 3.04 -21.51
N PHE A 56 17.27 1.82 -21.61
CA PHE A 56 18.02 0.56 -21.57
C PHE A 56 17.86 -0.25 -22.88
N TYR A 57 17.81 0.45 -24.02
CA TYR A 57 17.61 -0.19 -25.32
C TYR A 57 18.77 -1.13 -25.67
N ASN A 58 18.45 -2.36 -26.07
CA ASN A 58 19.40 -3.38 -26.50
C ASN A 58 20.49 -3.71 -25.47
N ASP A 59 20.16 -3.62 -24.18
CA ASP A 59 21.00 -4.14 -23.10
C ASP A 59 20.81 -5.66 -22.98
N ILE A 60 21.36 -6.38 -23.95
CA ILE A 60 21.07 -7.82 -24.18
C ILE A 60 21.44 -8.74 -23.00
N MET A 61 22.31 -8.31 -22.09
CA MET A 61 22.70 -9.05 -20.89
C MET A 61 21.89 -8.67 -19.64
N LEU A 62 21.05 -7.64 -19.70
CA LEU A 62 20.28 -7.17 -18.56
C LEU A 62 19.27 -8.23 -18.16
N SER A 63 19.44 -8.79 -16.97
CA SER A 63 18.62 -9.89 -16.45
C SER A 63 18.02 -9.59 -15.09
N ASP A 64 18.61 -8.68 -14.31
CA ASP A 64 18.09 -8.26 -13.03
C ASP A 64 17.88 -6.75 -12.99
N PHE A 65 16.63 -6.33 -12.86
CA PHE A 65 16.26 -4.94 -12.69
C PHE A 65 15.41 -4.81 -11.43
N VAL A 66 15.89 -3.99 -10.50
CA VAL A 66 15.25 -3.76 -9.20
C VAL A 66 14.88 -2.28 -9.08
N TYR A 67 13.61 -2.00 -8.84
CA TYR A 67 13.10 -0.66 -8.59
C TYR A 67 12.36 -0.59 -7.25
N CYS A 68 13.01 0.03 -6.27
CA CYS A 68 12.46 0.16 -4.92
C CYS A 68 11.60 1.40 -4.72
N GLY A 69 11.50 2.26 -5.73
CA GLY A 69 10.59 3.40 -5.70
C GLY A 69 9.11 3.02 -5.87
N THR A 70 8.27 3.98 -5.52
CA THR A 70 6.81 3.91 -5.60
C THR A 70 6.23 4.78 -6.71
N ASN A 71 7.03 5.68 -7.29
CA ASN A 71 6.60 6.52 -8.41
C ASN A 71 6.28 5.66 -9.63
N ILE A 72 5.23 6.04 -10.35
CA ILE A 72 4.74 5.33 -11.54
C ILE A 72 5.68 5.64 -12.72
N ILE A 73 6.15 4.58 -13.38
CA ILE A 73 6.92 4.65 -14.61
C ILE A 73 5.97 4.41 -15.78
N THR A 74 5.80 5.39 -16.66
CA THR A 74 4.77 5.38 -17.71
C THR A 74 5.28 5.09 -19.11
N ASN A 75 6.60 5.05 -19.33
CA ASN A 75 7.14 4.81 -20.66
C ASN A 75 7.16 3.30 -20.98
N ASP A 76 6.64 2.93 -22.14
CA ASP A 76 6.47 1.53 -22.52
C ASP A 76 7.65 0.93 -23.29
N ASP A 77 8.61 1.74 -23.76
CA ASP A 77 9.73 1.31 -24.60
C ASP A 77 11.08 1.38 -23.86
N ILE A 78 11.09 1.23 -22.54
CA ILE A 78 12.31 1.39 -21.74
C ILE A 78 13.32 0.27 -22.02
N PHE A 79 12.82 -0.96 -22.15
CA PHE A 79 13.62 -2.20 -22.20
C PHE A 79 13.57 -2.92 -23.55
N VAL A 80 13.30 -2.19 -24.64
CA VAL A 80 13.27 -2.79 -25.99
C VAL A 80 14.61 -3.45 -26.30
N GLY A 81 14.60 -4.74 -26.66
CA GLY A 81 15.81 -5.54 -26.92
C GLY A 81 16.48 -6.14 -25.68
N CYS A 82 15.97 -5.91 -24.46
CA CYS A 82 16.44 -6.56 -23.23
C CYS A 82 15.93 -8.00 -23.13
N ASN A 83 16.38 -8.88 -24.02
CA ASN A 83 15.81 -10.22 -24.22
C ASN A 83 15.96 -11.17 -23.00
N LYS A 84 16.83 -10.83 -22.03
CA LYS A 84 17.03 -11.60 -20.80
C LYS A 84 16.22 -11.09 -19.61
N LEU A 85 15.64 -9.89 -19.69
CA LEU A 85 14.85 -9.31 -18.61
C LEU A 85 13.42 -9.83 -18.69
N LYS A 86 13.09 -10.79 -17.83
CA LYS A 86 11.76 -11.46 -17.82
C LYS A 86 10.79 -10.86 -16.82
N GLN A 87 11.33 -10.28 -15.75
CA GLN A 87 10.57 -9.76 -14.62
C GLN A 87 11.35 -8.61 -13.98
N ILE A 88 10.62 -7.67 -13.39
CA ILE A 88 11.22 -6.57 -12.63
C ILE A 88 10.88 -6.75 -11.15
N LYS A 89 11.89 -6.68 -10.30
CA LYS A 89 11.71 -6.72 -8.84
C LYS A 89 11.34 -5.33 -8.35
N VAL A 90 10.27 -5.23 -7.58
CA VAL A 90 9.82 -3.96 -7.02
C VAL A 90 9.54 -4.06 -5.53
N SER A 91 9.50 -2.90 -4.88
CA SER A 91 9.00 -2.79 -3.51
C SER A 91 7.56 -3.31 -3.39
N ARG A 92 7.26 -3.91 -2.23
CA ARG A 92 5.90 -4.27 -1.80
C ARG A 92 4.90 -3.10 -1.88
N HIS A 93 5.39 -1.86 -1.83
CA HIS A 93 4.57 -0.65 -1.90
C HIS A 93 4.36 -0.11 -3.32
N ASN A 94 5.08 -0.63 -4.31
CA ASN A 94 4.88 -0.22 -5.69
C ASN A 94 3.47 -0.62 -6.16
N LYS A 95 2.76 0.29 -6.82
CA LYS A 95 1.34 0.09 -7.22
C LYS A 95 1.17 -0.38 -8.67
N GLN A 96 2.24 -0.44 -9.46
CA GLN A 96 2.17 -0.89 -10.84
C GLN A 96 2.03 -2.41 -10.90
N LEU A 97 1.46 -2.88 -12.02
CA LEU A 97 1.36 -4.30 -12.35
C LEU A 97 2.42 -4.72 -13.37
N LYS A 98 2.76 -3.80 -14.29
CA LYS A 98 3.78 -3.95 -15.32
C LYS A 98 4.56 -2.64 -15.46
N ILE A 99 5.79 -2.74 -15.96
CA ILE A 99 6.59 -1.61 -16.44
C ILE A 99 7.07 -2.01 -17.84
N SER A 100 6.76 -1.22 -18.87
CA SER A 100 7.21 -1.49 -20.24
C SER A 100 6.80 -2.91 -20.71
N GLY A 101 5.57 -3.30 -20.37
CA GLY A 101 5.01 -4.63 -20.66
C GLY A 101 5.54 -5.79 -19.80
N ILE A 102 6.63 -5.59 -19.05
CA ILE A 102 7.28 -6.60 -18.22
C ILE A 102 6.56 -6.75 -16.87
N ASP A 103 6.31 -7.99 -16.46
CA ASP A 103 5.64 -8.30 -15.19
C ASP A 103 6.50 -7.93 -13.98
N LEU A 104 5.83 -7.48 -12.92
CA LEU A 104 6.47 -7.08 -11.67
C LEU A 104 6.34 -8.16 -10.61
N ILE A 105 7.43 -8.43 -9.90
CA ILE A 105 7.42 -9.29 -8.71
C ILE A 105 7.79 -8.47 -7.47
N LYS A 106 7.08 -8.70 -6.37
CA LYS A 106 7.41 -8.06 -5.09
C LYS A 106 8.65 -8.71 -4.51
N SER A 107 9.59 -7.90 -4.03
CA SER A 107 10.86 -8.38 -3.49
C SER A 107 11.20 -7.69 -2.17
N GLU A 108 11.78 -8.48 -1.25
CA GLU A 108 12.31 -8.00 0.03
C GLU A 108 13.62 -7.24 -0.10
N ILE A 109 14.28 -7.28 -1.27
CA ILE A 109 15.51 -6.52 -1.55
C ILE A 109 15.30 -5.00 -1.34
N CYS A 110 14.05 -4.55 -1.50
CA CYS A 110 13.66 -3.17 -1.28
C CYS A 110 13.23 -2.84 0.16
N ASN A 111 13.30 -3.79 1.10
CA ASN A 111 12.96 -3.54 2.49
C ASN A 111 14.10 -2.76 3.15
N THR A 112 13.96 -1.44 3.21
CA THR A 112 14.81 -0.60 4.06
C THR A 112 14.35 -0.67 5.52
N ASP A 113 15.23 -0.33 6.47
CA ASP A 113 14.84 -0.17 7.88
C ASP A 113 13.68 0.82 8.06
N GLN A 114 13.57 1.80 7.16
CA GLN A 114 12.48 2.77 7.16
C GLN A 114 11.15 2.18 6.69
N ASP A 115 11.14 1.32 5.67
CA ASP A 115 9.91 0.62 5.24
C ASP A 115 9.38 -0.26 6.38
N ASN A 116 10.27 -0.99 7.06
CA ASN A 116 9.91 -1.81 8.22
C ASN A 116 9.28 -0.98 9.35
N GLN A 117 9.78 0.22 9.62
CA GLN A 117 9.17 1.11 10.63
C GLN A 117 7.83 1.70 10.16
N ASN A 118 7.73 2.12 8.91
CA ASN A 118 6.49 2.67 8.34
C ASN A 118 5.38 1.63 8.32
N ASP A 119 5.73 0.37 8.11
CA ASP A 119 4.79 -0.75 8.10
C ASP A 119 4.30 -1.12 9.48
N LYS A 120 5.21 -1.12 10.47
CA LYS A 120 4.83 -1.25 11.88
C LYS A 120 3.90 -0.11 12.28
N LYS A 121 4.24 1.14 11.93
CA LYS A 121 3.39 2.32 12.21
C LYS A 121 2.01 2.22 11.56
N ARG A 122 1.94 1.86 10.27
CA ARG A 122 0.65 1.69 9.56
C ARG A 122 -0.22 0.60 10.19
N LYS A 123 0.36 -0.55 10.53
CA LYS A 123 -0.37 -1.64 11.22
C LYS A 123 -0.92 -1.19 12.56
N ILE A 124 -0.13 -0.46 13.36
CA ILE A 124 -0.56 0.05 14.68
C ILE A 124 -1.74 1.03 14.55
N ILE A 125 -1.66 1.98 13.60
CA ILE A 125 -2.73 2.98 13.38
C ILE A 125 -4.04 2.29 12.98
N ILE A 126 -3.98 1.32 12.07
CA ILE A 126 -5.17 0.58 11.64
C ILE A 126 -5.82 -0.16 12.81
N ILE A 127 -5.03 -0.88 13.62
CA ILE A 127 -5.55 -1.62 14.78
C ILE A 127 -6.24 -0.69 15.78
N ALA A 128 -5.63 0.45 16.10
CA ALA A 128 -6.20 1.42 17.04
C ALA A 128 -7.52 2.05 16.53
N SER A 129 -7.64 2.26 15.22
CA SER A 129 -8.87 2.80 14.62
C SER A 129 -10.03 1.80 14.67
N VAL A 130 -9.74 0.51 14.45
CA VAL A 130 -10.75 -0.56 14.48
C VAL A 130 -11.22 -0.81 15.92
N SER A 131 -10.32 -0.85 16.91
CA SER A 131 -10.70 -1.04 18.31
C SER A 131 -11.61 0.07 18.85
N SER A 132 -11.34 1.32 18.48
CA SER A 132 -12.15 2.48 18.90
C SER A 132 -13.55 2.41 18.29
N SER A 133 -13.66 2.03 17.02
CA SER A 133 -14.94 1.88 16.31
C SER A 133 -15.79 0.77 16.93
N ILE A 134 -15.18 -0.38 17.26
CA ILE A 134 -15.86 -1.49 17.95
C ILE A 134 -16.35 -1.05 19.33
N PHE A 135 -15.52 -0.34 20.10
CA PHE A 135 -15.91 0.14 21.42
C PHE A 135 -17.14 1.05 21.36
N ILE A 136 -17.17 1.98 20.41
CA ILE A 136 -18.32 2.87 20.20
C ILE A 136 -19.59 2.08 19.86
N ILE A 137 -19.49 1.08 18.97
CA ILE A 137 -20.62 0.22 18.59
C ILE A 137 -21.18 -0.54 19.81
N VAL A 138 -20.30 -1.09 20.65
CA VAL A 138 -20.70 -1.82 21.87
C VAL A 138 -21.41 -0.89 22.85
N VAL A 139 -20.91 0.33 23.05
CA VAL A 139 -21.54 1.33 23.93
C VAL A 139 -22.92 1.70 23.42
N ILE A 140 -23.08 1.94 22.11
CA ILE A 140 -24.38 2.24 21.50
C ILE A 140 -25.35 1.07 21.69
N ALA A 141 -24.90 -0.17 21.45
CA ALA A 141 -25.73 -1.36 21.64
C ALA A 141 -26.18 -1.55 23.10
N MET A 142 -25.29 -1.29 24.06
CA MET A 142 -25.62 -1.31 25.49
C MET A 142 -26.67 -0.25 25.83
N ILE A 143 -26.52 1.00 25.34
CA ILE A 143 -27.48 2.08 25.57
C ILE A 143 -28.85 1.68 25.00
N ILE A 144 -28.91 1.18 23.76
CA ILE A 144 -30.16 0.74 23.13
C ILE A 144 -30.82 -0.37 23.96
N THR A 145 -30.03 -1.35 24.42
CA THR A 145 -30.55 -2.46 25.23
C THR A 145 -31.12 -1.95 26.55
N ILE A 146 -30.42 -1.03 27.23
CA ILE A 146 -30.91 -0.38 28.45
C ILE A 146 -32.21 0.39 28.18
N LEU A 147 -32.29 1.15 27.08
CA LEU A 147 -33.49 1.90 26.70
C LEU A 147 -34.67 0.96 26.39
N CYS A 148 -34.43 -0.15 25.68
CA CYS A 148 -35.43 -1.18 25.42
C CYS A 148 -35.97 -1.80 26.73
N ILE A 149 -35.08 -2.10 27.68
CA ILE A 149 -35.47 -2.63 29.00
C ILE A 149 -36.32 -1.61 29.77
N ARG A 150 -35.92 -0.33 29.78
CA ARG A 150 -36.67 0.74 30.46
C ARG A 150 -38.05 0.96 29.86
N ASN A 151 -38.18 0.91 28.54
CA ASN A 151 -39.47 1.04 27.86
C ASN A 151 -40.39 -0.16 28.14
N LYS A 152 -39.87 -1.40 28.17
CA LYS A 152 -40.64 -2.59 28.52
C LYS A 152 -41.15 -2.58 29.97
N LYS A 153 -40.40 -1.98 30.91
CA LYS A 153 -40.80 -1.86 32.32
C LYS A 153 -41.92 -0.83 32.55
N ARG A 154 -42.07 0.17 31.67
CA ARG A 154 -43.13 1.19 31.75
C ARG A 154 -44.50 0.71 31.26
N SER A 155 -44.56 -0.36 30.47
CA SER A 155 -45.79 -0.89 29.86
C SER A 155 -46.47 -2.02 30.65
N ILE A 156 -46.01 -2.35 31.87
CA ILE A 156 -46.68 -3.32 32.76
C ILE A 156 -47.58 -2.54 33.75
N PRO A 157 -48.92 -2.57 33.64
CA PRO A 157 -49.80 -1.89 34.60
C PRO A 157 -49.86 -2.63 35.94
N LEU A 158 -49.90 -1.89 37.06
CA LEU A 158 -50.13 -2.43 38.39
C LEU A 158 -51.51 -3.11 38.45
N ILE A 159 -51.55 -4.45 38.51
CA ILE A 159 -52.71 -5.16 39.07
C ILE A 159 -52.42 -5.29 40.56
N SER A 160 -52.85 -4.32 41.36
CA SER A 160 -52.82 -4.43 42.82
C SER A 160 -54.04 -5.23 43.28
N SER A 161 -53.78 -6.44 43.77
CA SER A 161 -54.69 -7.21 44.61
C SER A 161 -54.92 -6.50 45.95
N VAL A 162 -56.18 -6.35 46.37
CA VAL A 162 -56.55 -5.99 47.75
C VAL A 162 -57.72 -6.89 48.19
N PRO A 163 -57.72 -7.43 49.43
CA PRO A 163 -58.41 -8.67 49.81
C PRO A 163 -59.82 -8.45 50.40
N LEU A 164 -60.52 -9.58 50.59
CA LEU A 164 -61.79 -9.78 51.29
C LEU A 164 -61.94 -8.93 52.56
N VAL A 165 -63.01 -8.16 52.64
CA VAL A 165 -63.56 -7.65 53.91
C VAL A 165 -65.03 -8.06 53.98
N SER A 166 -65.30 -8.96 54.93
CA SER A 166 -66.61 -9.24 55.50
C SER A 166 -67.15 -8.01 56.22
N ASN A 167 -68.45 -7.72 56.08
CA ASN A 167 -69.33 -7.64 57.25
C ASN A 167 -70.80 -7.52 56.85
N ASN A 168 -71.59 -8.23 57.65
CA ASN A 168 -73.05 -8.26 57.74
C ASN A 168 -73.68 -6.88 57.94
N ASP A 169 -74.95 -6.77 57.53
CA ASP A 169 -76.12 -6.37 58.34
C ASP A 169 -77.28 -6.05 57.36
N ASN A 170 -78.58 -6.28 57.56
CA ASN A 170 -79.47 -7.14 58.37
C ASN A 170 -80.91 -6.78 57.92
N ASN A 171 -81.86 -7.71 58.10
CA ASN A 171 -83.34 -7.52 58.19
C ASN A 171 -84.10 -7.23 56.87
N ILE A 172 -85.28 -7.77 56.56
CA ILE A 172 -86.46 -8.25 57.32
C ILE A 172 -87.04 -9.49 56.61
#